data_AF-A0A398E392-F1
#
_entry.id   AF-A0A398E392-F1
#
_cell.length_a   1.000
_cell.length_b   1.000
_cell.length_c   1.000
_cell.angle_alpha   90.00
_cell.angle_beta   90.00
_cell.angle_gamma   90.00
#
_symmetry.space_group_name_H-M   'P 1'
#
loop_
_entity.id
_entity.type
_entity.pdbx_description
1 polymer ?
#
loop_
_entity_poly.entity_id
_entity_poly.type
_entity_poly.pdbx_seq_one_letter_code
_entity_poly.pdbx_strand_id
1 'polypeptide(L)'
;DTAVNIAIDAIDRIRDVAESHDRVFVVEVMGRDNGSIALEAALATGADIVLTPELPFSIPKLITRLHDDVMAQKKHHIIVMAEGAGHAEELSHYINANLPVECRATVLGYVQRGGSPTRFDRILASTSGEAAVVALSEGHSDVVAGTRDGHIVLQETLETVTRRNLLKPELVELLKRVSI
;
A
#
# COMPACT_ATOMS: atom_id res chain seq x y z
N ASP A 1 -7.04 -1.19 7.99
CA ASP A 1 -8.02 -1.02 6.89
C ASP A 1 -8.20 0.45 6.49
N THR A 2 -8.35 1.35 7.45
CA THR A 2 -8.61 2.78 7.23
C THR A 2 -7.54 3.47 6.39
N ALA A 3 -6.24 3.25 6.68
CA ALA A 3 -5.15 3.85 5.89
C ALA A 3 -5.18 3.42 4.42
N VAL A 4 -5.54 2.17 4.13
CA VAL A 4 -5.70 1.65 2.77
C VAL A 4 -6.86 2.36 2.07
N ASN A 5 -8.01 2.51 2.74
CA ASN A 5 -9.15 3.23 2.17
C ASN A 5 -8.84 4.72 1.88
N ILE A 6 -8.02 5.37 2.71
CA ILE A 6 -7.57 6.74 2.46
C ILE A 6 -6.65 6.80 1.24
N ALA A 7 -5.74 5.83 1.10
CA ALA A 7 -4.88 5.73 -0.08
C ALA A 7 -5.71 5.47 -1.35
N ILE A 8 -6.72 4.59 -1.27
CA ILE A 8 -7.66 4.32 -2.38
C ILE A 8 -8.39 5.60 -2.81
N ASP A 9 -9.02 6.34 -1.87
CA ASP A 9 -9.72 7.58 -2.20
C ASP A 9 -8.80 8.61 -2.86
N ALA A 10 -7.55 8.73 -2.39
CA ALA A 10 -6.58 9.62 -3.01
C ALA A 10 -6.20 9.19 -4.42
N ILE A 11 -5.95 7.89 -4.65
CA ILE A 11 -5.59 7.35 -5.96
C ILE A 11 -6.76 7.51 -6.95
N ASP A 12 -8.00 7.23 -6.54
CA ASP A 12 -9.17 7.38 -7.40
C ASP A 12 -9.36 8.84 -7.84
N ARG A 13 -9.20 9.80 -6.91
CA ARG A 13 -9.23 11.24 -7.24
C ARG A 13 -8.13 11.64 -8.22
N ILE A 14 -6.94 11.05 -8.11
CA ILE A 14 -5.83 11.29 -9.03
C ILE A 14 -6.18 10.71 -10.41
N ARG A 15 -6.77 9.51 -10.46
CA ARG A 15 -7.17 8.83 -11.70
C ARG A 15 -8.18 9.66 -12.50
N ASP A 16 -9.19 10.23 -11.84
CA ASP A 16 -10.19 11.10 -12.49
C ASP A 16 -9.54 12.28 -13.24
N VAL A 17 -8.41 12.79 -12.73
CA VAL A 17 -7.65 13.87 -13.38
C VAL A 17 -6.71 13.31 -14.46
N ALA A 18 -6.18 12.10 -14.26
CA ALA A 18 -5.25 11.44 -15.17
C ALA A 18 -5.86 11.10 -16.52
N GLU A 19 -7.14 10.69 -16.57
CA GLU A 19 -7.82 10.32 -17.83
C GLU A 19 -7.88 11.44 -18.87
N SER A 20 -7.68 12.69 -18.46
CA SER A 20 -7.78 13.86 -19.32
C SER A 20 -6.47 14.28 -20.02
N HIS A 21 -5.32 13.79 -19.56
CA HIS A 21 -4.00 14.17 -20.07
C HIS A 21 -3.06 12.96 -19.91
N ASP A 22 -2.50 12.41 -20.99
CA ASP A 22 -1.60 11.25 -20.96
C ASP A 22 -0.41 11.47 -19.99
N ARG A 23 -0.57 11.02 -18.74
CA ARG A 23 0.32 11.36 -17.60
C ARG A 23 0.68 10.13 -16.77
N VAL A 24 1.84 10.21 -16.14
CA VAL A 24 2.28 9.23 -15.14
C VAL A 24 2.13 9.84 -13.75
N PHE A 25 1.45 9.15 -12.84
CA PHE A 25 1.35 9.54 -11.45
C PHE A 25 2.10 8.56 -10.57
N VAL A 26 2.95 9.07 -9.68
CA VAL A 26 3.58 8.29 -8.61
C VAL A 26 2.94 8.70 -7.29
N VAL A 27 2.26 7.77 -6.64
CA VAL A 27 1.58 7.99 -5.36
C VAL A 27 2.38 7.29 -4.27
N GLU A 28 3.01 8.07 -3.40
CA GLU A 28 3.74 7.56 -2.23
C GLU A 28 2.77 7.34 -1.06
N VAL A 29 2.75 6.11 -0.56
CA VAL A 29 1.95 5.69 0.59
C VAL A 29 2.86 5.31 1.76
N MET A 30 2.32 5.43 2.97
CA MET A 30 3.04 5.04 4.17
C MET A 30 3.20 3.52 4.24
N GLY A 31 4.09 3.05 5.10
CA GLY A 31 4.29 1.62 5.32
C GLY A 31 5.60 1.25 6.01
N ARG A 32 6.48 2.25 6.23
CA ARG A 32 7.85 2.09 6.65
C ARG A 32 8.51 1.00 5.81
N ASP A 33 8.88 -0.11 6.41
CA ASP A 33 9.58 -1.25 5.84
C ASP A 33 8.63 -2.33 5.31
N ASN A 34 7.32 -2.04 5.26
CA ASN A 34 6.29 -2.96 4.81
C ASN A 34 5.39 -2.36 3.72
N GLY A 35 5.24 -3.08 2.62
CA GLY A 35 4.50 -2.68 1.43
C GLY A 35 3.00 -2.96 1.45
N SER A 36 2.40 -3.42 2.56
CA SER A 36 1.01 -3.89 2.56
C SER A 36 0.02 -2.80 2.16
N ILE A 37 0.22 -1.55 2.56
CA ILE A 37 -0.65 -0.43 2.15
C ILE A 37 -0.55 -0.23 0.63
N ALA A 38 0.67 -0.19 0.09
CA ALA A 38 0.90 -0.03 -1.34
C ALA A 38 0.28 -1.18 -2.15
N LEU A 39 0.48 -2.42 -1.71
CA LEU A 39 -0.06 -3.60 -2.37
C LEU A 39 -1.59 -3.62 -2.36
N GLU A 40 -2.22 -3.46 -1.20
CA GLU A 40 -3.68 -3.50 -1.07
C GLU A 40 -4.34 -2.33 -1.81
N ALA A 41 -3.80 -1.11 -1.68
CA ALA A 41 -4.32 0.07 -2.39
C ALA A 41 -4.16 -0.05 -3.91
N ALA A 42 -3.01 -0.53 -4.39
CA ALA A 42 -2.76 -0.75 -5.82
C ALA A 42 -3.74 -1.76 -6.42
N LEU A 43 -3.94 -2.90 -5.75
CA LEU A 43 -4.87 -3.93 -6.20
C LEU A 43 -6.32 -3.43 -6.22
N ALA A 44 -6.73 -2.68 -5.19
CA ALA A 44 -8.09 -2.17 -5.08
C ALA A 44 -8.40 -1.08 -6.12
N THR A 45 -7.40 -0.27 -6.49
CA THR A 45 -7.56 0.85 -7.43
C THR A 45 -7.22 0.47 -8.88
N GLY A 46 -6.65 -0.71 -9.12
CA GLY A 46 -6.13 -1.10 -10.43
C GLY A 46 -4.94 -0.24 -10.87
N ALA A 47 -4.00 0.03 -9.96
CA ALA A 47 -2.75 0.69 -10.31
C ALA A 47 -1.91 -0.20 -11.23
N ASP A 48 -1.22 0.41 -12.20
CA ASP A 48 -0.45 -0.30 -13.23
C ASP A 48 0.82 -0.96 -12.66
N ILE A 49 1.42 -0.29 -11.67
CA ILE A 49 2.70 -0.64 -11.09
C ILE A 49 2.64 -0.41 -9.58
N VAL A 50 3.16 -1.37 -8.82
CA VAL A 50 3.38 -1.23 -7.39
C VAL A 50 4.85 -1.46 -7.05
N LEU A 51 5.41 -0.57 -6.23
CA LEU A 51 6.79 -0.64 -5.76
C LEU A 51 6.79 -0.82 -4.24
N THR A 52 7.35 -1.94 -3.77
CA THR A 52 7.41 -2.26 -2.34
C THR A 52 8.82 -2.74 -1.95
N PRO A 53 9.23 -2.59 -0.67
CA PRO A 53 10.55 -3.06 -0.23
C PRO A 53 10.73 -4.59 -0.34
N GLU A 54 9.65 -5.35 -0.29
CA GLU A 54 9.69 -6.82 -0.35
C GLU A 54 9.80 -7.38 -1.78
N LEU A 55 9.43 -6.60 -2.79
CA LEU A 55 9.41 -7.03 -4.18
C LEU A 55 10.56 -6.35 -4.95
N PRO A 56 11.59 -7.08 -5.40
CA PRO A 56 12.69 -6.49 -6.15
C PRO A 56 12.20 -5.81 -7.43
N PHE A 57 12.61 -4.56 -7.65
CA PHE A 57 12.32 -3.80 -8.85
C PHE A 57 13.59 -3.16 -9.43
N SER A 58 13.50 -2.74 -10.69
CA SER A 58 14.61 -2.12 -11.42
C SER A 58 14.10 -0.86 -12.11
N ILE A 59 14.64 0.29 -11.73
CA ILE A 59 14.30 1.58 -12.34
C ILE A 59 14.55 1.58 -13.86
N PRO A 60 15.68 1.05 -14.38
CA PRO A 60 15.85 0.91 -15.83
C PRO A 60 14.72 0.13 -16.51
N LYS A 61 14.31 -1.02 -15.95
CA LYS A 61 13.20 -1.81 -16.51
C LYS A 61 11.86 -1.07 -16.44
N LEU A 62 11.63 -0.34 -15.34
CA LEU A 62 10.46 0.50 -15.18
C LEU A 62 10.39 1.58 -16.28
N ILE A 63 11.50 2.26 -16.55
CA ILE A 63 11.58 3.26 -17.63
C ILE A 63 11.34 2.62 -18.99
N THR A 64 11.94 1.46 -19.28
CA THR A 64 11.68 0.75 -20.55
C THR A 64 10.20 0.41 -20.70
N ARG A 65 9.56 -0.12 -19.65
CA ARG A 65 8.13 -0.43 -19.68
C ARG A 65 7.27 0.82 -19.94
N LEU A 66 7.52 1.90 -19.18
CA LEU A 66 6.80 3.16 -19.36
C LEU A 66 7.02 3.77 -20.75
N HIS A 67 8.24 3.67 -21.28
CA HIS A 67 8.53 4.11 -22.65
C HIS A 67 7.67 3.36 -23.67
N ASP A 68 7.66 2.03 -23.60
CA ASP A 68 6.91 1.19 -24.53
C ASP A 68 5.40 1.46 -24.45
N ASP A 69 4.89 1.68 -23.23
CA ASP A 69 3.49 2.02 -23.00
C ASP A 69 3.11 3.43 -23.51
N VAL A 70 4.00 4.42 -23.36
CA VAL A 70 3.82 5.77 -23.93
C VAL A 70 3.81 5.70 -25.45
N MET A 71 4.71 4.92 -26.07
CA MET A 71 4.73 4.74 -27.52
C MET A 71 3.49 4.01 -28.05
N ALA A 72 2.90 3.13 -27.23
CA ALA A 72 1.65 2.44 -27.53
C ALA A 72 0.39 3.29 -27.31
N GLN A 73 0.52 4.58 -26.98
CA GLN A 73 -0.59 5.50 -26.69
C GLN A 73 -1.54 5.02 -25.57
N LYS A 74 -0.98 4.43 -24.50
CA LYS A 74 -1.78 4.19 -23.28
C LYS A 74 -2.11 5.52 -22.59
N LYS A 75 -3.34 5.59 -22.05
CA LYS A 75 -4.01 6.85 -21.65
C LYS A 75 -3.49 7.50 -20.35
N HIS A 76 -2.81 6.74 -19.47
CA HIS A 76 -2.16 7.22 -18.24
C HIS A 76 -1.56 6.03 -17.48
N HIS A 77 -0.67 6.31 -16.52
CA HIS A 77 -0.16 5.30 -15.57
C HIS A 77 -0.30 5.78 -14.14
N ILE A 78 -0.68 4.89 -13.24
CA ILE A 78 -0.63 5.08 -11.80
C ILE A 78 0.36 4.07 -11.21
N ILE A 79 1.39 4.62 -10.55
CA ILE A 79 2.42 3.91 -9.83
C ILE A 79 2.18 4.13 -8.34
N VAL A 80 1.90 3.07 -7.58
CA VAL A 80 1.77 3.15 -6.12
C VAL A 80 3.07 2.68 -5.49
N MET A 81 3.65 3.50 -4.62
CA MET A 81 4.97 3.28 -4.07
C MET A 81 4.92 3.33 -2.54
N ALA A 82 5.41 2.29 -1.87
CA ALA A 82 5.61 2.33 -0.43
C ALA A 82 6.81 3.23 -0.08
N GLU A 83 6.71 4.03 0.99
CA GLU A 83 7.80 4.91 1.44
C GLU A 83 9.13 4.16 1.72
N GLY A 84 9.08 2.87 2.07
CA GLY A 84 10.28 2.03 2.23
C GLY A 84 10.93 1.58 0.93
N ALA A 85 10.28 1.77 -0.22
CA ALA A 85 10.84 1.47 -1.54
C ALA A 85 11.65 2.66 -2.10
N GLY A 86 11.57 3.85 -1.51
CA GLY A 86 12.22 5.09 -1.96
C GLY A 86 11.27 6.29 -1.94
N HIS A 87 11.60 7.33 -2.70
CA HIS A 87 10.87 8.60 -2.71
C HIS A 87 10.18 8.88 -4.04
N ALA A 88 8.87 9.17 -4.03
CA ALA A 88 8.10 9.39 -5.25
C ALA A 88 8.56 10.63 -6.03
N GLU A 89 9.01 11.68 -5.34
CA GLU A 89 9.53 12.90 -5.99
C GLU A 89 10.78 12.60 -6.82
N GLU A 90 11.71 11.80 -6.28
CA GLU A 90 12.92 11.39 -7.00
C GLU A 90 12.59 10.54 -8.23
N LEU A 91 11.68 9.57 -8.07
CA LEU A 91 11.23 8.73 -9.18
C LEU A 91 10.53 9.56 -10.26
N SER A 92 9.67 10.49 -9.86
CA SER A 92 8.98 11.38 -10.80
C SER A 92 9.95 12.28 -11.56
N HIS A 93 10.94 12.85 -10.88
CA HIS A 93 12.00 13.63 -11.53
C HIS A 93 12.77 12.78 -12.54
N TYR A 94 13.13 11.56 -12.16
CA TYR A 94 13.84 10.64 -13.04
C TYR A 94 13.01 10.25 -14.27
N ILE A 95 11.70 10.00 -14.12
CA ILE A 95 10.80 9.71 -15.24
C ILE A 95 10.73 10.91 -16.21
N ASN A 96 10.49 12.12 -15.69
CA ASN A 96 10.40 13.34 -16.51
C ASN A 96 11.71 13.63 -17.28
N ALA A 97 12.87 13.30 -16.70
CA ALA A 97 14.16 13.52 -17.32
C ALA A 97 14.47 12.52 -18.46
N ASN A 98 13.84 11.35 -18.46
CA ASN A 98 14.18 10.25 -19.36
C ASN A 98 13.08 9.92 -20.37
N LEU A 99 11.84 10.38 -20.16
CA LEU A 99 10.69 10.07 -21.02
C LEU A 99 9.94 11.32 -21.45
N PRO A 100 9.38 11.36 -22.68
CA PRO A 100 8.59 12.49 -23.18
C PRO A 100 7.15 12.46 -22.62
N VAL A 101 6.99 12.29 -21.31
CA VAL A 101 5.70 12.25 -20.61
C VAL A 101 5.76 13.09 -19.35
N GLU A 102 4.66 13.76 -19.02
CA GLU A 102 4.55 14.48 -17.76
C GLU A 102 4.30 13.48 -16.62
N CYS A 103 5.25 13.42 -15.68
CA CYS A 103 5.12 12.65 -14.46
C CYS A 103 4.92 13.56 -13.25
N ARG A 104 3.97 13.21 -12.38
CA ARG A 104 3.70 13.92 -11.12
C ARG A 104 3.79 12.99 -9.92
N ALA A 105 4.46 13.45 -8.87
CA ALA A 105 4.47 12.78 -7.58
C ALA A 105 3.34 13.32 -6.68
N THR A 106 2.75 12.45 -5.87
CA THR A 106 1.89 12.83 -4.75
C THR A 106 2.31 12.02 -3.53
N VAL A 107 2.81 12.72 -2.51
CA VAL A 107 3.16 12.11 -1.23
C VAL A 107 1.99 12.29 -0.27
N LEU A 108 1.30 11.20 0.04
CA LEU A 108 0.13 11.28 0.93
C LEU A 108 0.55 11.61 2.38
N GLY A 109 1.64 11.01 2.84
CA GLY A 109 2.16 11.23 4.19
C GLY A 109 1.11 11.01 5.28
N TYR A 110 1.04 11.94 6.24
CA TYR A 110 0.25 11.82 7.47
C TYR A 110 -1.27 11.78 7.29
N VAL A 111 -1.81 12.12 6.13
CA VAL A 111 -3.26 12.02 5.89
C VAL A 111 -3.77 10.59 6.11
N GLN A 112 -2.92 9.59 5.86
CA GLN A 112 -3.21 8.16 6.05
C GLN A 112 -3.31 7.74 7.53
N ARG A 113 -2.85 8.59 8.46
CA ARG A 113 -2.96 8.35 9.91
C ARG A 113 -4.16 9.04 10.54
N GLY A 114 -4.84 9.91 9.79
CA GLY A 114 -6.06 10.60 10.21
C GLY A 114 -7.31 9.95 9.63
N GLY A 115 -8.47 10.59 9.82
CA GLY A 115 -9.74 10.14 9.27
C GLY A 115 -10.57 9.29 10.23
N SER A 116 -11.86 9.13 9.90
CA SER A 116 -12.76 8.29 10.68
C SER A 116 -12.46 6.81 10.40
N PRO A 117 -12.31 5.96 11.43
CA PRO A 117 -12.05 4.54 11.22
C PRO A 117 -13.22 3.90 10.48
N THR A 118 -12.92 2.92 9.63
CA THR A 118 -13.91 2.14 8.88
C THR A 118 -14.73 1.24 9.80
N ARG A 119 -15.79 0.61 9.27
CA ARG A 119 -16.54 -0.43 10.00
C ARG A 119 -15.62 -1.52 10.53
N PHE A 120 -14.68 -1.99 9.71
CA PHE A 120 -13.78 -3.09 10.08
C PHE A 120 -12.87 -2.69 11.24
N ASP A 121 -12.14 -1.58 11.13
CA ASP A 121 -11.22 -1.15 12.19
C ASP A 121 -11.97 -0.82 13.51
N ARG A 122 -13.21 -0.30 13.44
CA ARG A 122 -14.04 -0.07 14.65
C ARG A 122 -14.43 -1.36 15.37
N ILE A 123 -14.87 -2.37 14.62
CA ILE A 123 -15.26 -3.67 15.19
C ILE A 123 -14.02 -4.34 15.76
N LEU A 124 -12.91 -4.37 15.00
CA LEU A 124 -11.65 -4.94 15.44
C LEU A 124 -11.14 -4.28 16.72
N ALA A 125 -11.15 -2.95 16.80
CA ALA A 125 -10.74 -2.24 18.01
C ALA A 125 -11.60 -2.62 19.23
N SER A 126 -12.92 -2.79 19.03
CA SER A 126 -13.84 -3.15 20.11
C SER A 126 -13.60 -4.59 20.59
N THR A 127 -13.48 -5.55 19.67
CA THR A 127 -13.27 -6.96 20.00
C THR A 127 -11.87 -7.22 20.56
N SER A 128 -10.84 -6.55 20.06
CA SER A 128 -9.50 -6.59 20.64
C SER A 128 -9.47 -5.99 22.05
N GLY A 129 -10.20 -4.90 22.29
CA GLY A 129 -10.33 -4.29 23.62
C GLY A 129 -11.00 -5.21 24.62
N GLU A 130 -12.12 -5.84 24.23
CA GLU A 130 -12.79 -6.87 25.04
C GLU A 130 -11.85 -8.03 25.37
N ALA A 131 -11.15 -8.59 24.37
CA ALA A 131 -10.25 -9.71 24.56
C ALA A 131 -9.10 -9.38 25.52
N ALA A 132 -8.58 -8.15 25.49
CA ALA A 132 -7.56 -7.71 26.44
C ALA A 132 -8.11 -7.65 27.88
N VAL A 133 -9.32 -7.15 28.08
CA VAL A 133 -9.97 -7.11 29.41
C VAL A 133 -10.24 -8.52 29.93
N VAL A 134 -10.74 -9.41 29.08
CA VAL A 134 -10.98 -10.82 29.44
C VAL A 134 -9.67 -11.50 29.82
N ALA A 135 -8.62 -11.36 28.99
CA ALA A 135 -7.31 -11.94 29.25
C ALA A 135 -6.77 -11.53 30.63
N LEU A 136 -6.83 -10.23 30.96
CA LEU A 136 -6.42 -9.70 32.27
C LEU A 136 -7.27 -10.29 33.41
N SER A 137 -8.58 -10.40 33.23
CA SER A 137 -9.48 -10.96 34.26
C SER A 137 -9.22 -12.44 34.56
N GLU A 138 -8.71 -13.17 33.57
CA GLU A 138 -8.31 -14.58 33.68
C GLU A 138 -6.86 -14.75 34.20
N GLY A 139 -6.18 -13.65 34.51
CA GLY A 139 -4.81 -13.66 35.04
C GLY A 139 -3.72 -13.78 33.98
N HIS A 140 -4.04 -13.65 32.70
CA HIS A 140 -3.03 -13.60 31.64
C HIS A 140 -2.25 -12.28 31.71
N SER A 141 -0.97 -12.36 31.37
CA SER A 141 -0.05 -11.23 31.20
C SER A 141 0.87 -11.51 30.01
N ASP A 142 1.54 -10.48 29.50
CA ASP A 142 2.49 -10.58 28.39
C ASP A 142 1.91 -11.18 27.09
N VAL A 143 0.62 -10.98 26.85
CA VAL A 143 -0.07 -11.40 25.61
C VAL A 143 -0.57 -10.20 24.79
N VAL A 144 -0.62 -10.38 23.48
CA VAL A 144 -1.18 -9.44 22.50
C VAL A 144 -2.45 -10.05 21.91
N ALA A 145 -3.54 -9.28 21.91
CA ALA A 145 -4.74 -9.60 21.17
C ALA A 145 -4.53 -9.24 19.69
N GLY A 146 -4.77 -10.21 18.80
CA GLY A 146 -4.71 -10.03 17.35
C GLY A 146 -5.77 -10.85 16.66
N THR A 147 -5.75 -10.85 15.32
CA THR A 147 -6.67 -11.66 14.51
C THR A 147 -5.92 -12.74 13.74
N ARG A 148 -6.46 -13.96 13.72
CA ARG A 148 -6.05 -15.04 12.84
C ARG A 148 -7.28 -15.65 12.19
N ASP A 149 -7.30 -15.72 10.86
CA ASP A 149 -8.43 -16.25 10.08
C ASP A 149 -9.79 -15.63 10.47
N GLY A 150 -9.80 -14.32 10.75
CA GLY A 150 -11.00 -13.57 11.14
C GLY A 150 -11.43 -13.72 12.61
N HIS A 151 -10.69 -14.47 13.43
CA HIS A 151 -11.00 -14.70 14.83
C HIS A 151 -9.98 -14.03 15.75
N ILE A 152 -10.44 -13.53 16.90
CA ILE A 152 -9.54 -12.97 17.92
C ILE A 152 -8.73 -14.09 18.56
N VAL A 153 -7.43 -13.89 18.65
CA VAL A 153 -6.48 -14.79 19.30
C VAL A 153 -5.58 -14.00 20.24
N LEU A 154 -5.16 -14.63 21.33
CA LEU A 154 -4.10 -14.14 22.21
C LEU A 154 -2.80 -14.84 21.82
N GLN A 155 -1.73 -14.06 21.66
CA GLN A 155 -0.39 -14.57 21.35
C GLN A 155 0.61 -13.97 22.33
N GLU A 156 1.65 -14.72 22.69
CA GLU A 156 2.74 -14.19 23.49
C GLU A 156 3.39 -12.97 22.82
N THR A 157 3.71 -11.96 23.62
CA THR A 157 4.26 -10.69 23.13
C THR A 157 5.62 -10.87 22.47
N LEU A 158 6.54 -11.63 23.09
CA LEU A 158 7.89 -11.81 22.57
C LEU A 158 7.90 -12.54 21.23
N GLU A 159 7.06 -13.58 21.09
CA GLU A 159 6.89 -14.30 19.84
C GLU A 159 6.31 -13.40 18.74
N THR A 160 5.40 -12.49 19.10
CA THR A 160 4.75 -11.59 18.14
C THR A 160 5.73 -10.55 17.58
N VAL A 161 6.54 -9.91 18.43
CA VAL A 161 7.46 -8.83 18.02
C VAL A 161 8.69 -9.34 17.26
N THR A 162 9.01 -10.63 17.38
CA THR A 162 10.16 -11.25 16.69
C THR A 162 9.83 -11.78 15.30
N ARG A 163 8.54 -11.92 14.96
CA ARG A 163 8.10 -12.38 13.64
C ARG A 163 8.18 -11.25 12.61
N ARG A 164 8.56 -11.62 11.39
CA ARG A 164 8.50 -10.71 10.24
C ARG A 164 7.09 -10.68 9.68
N ASN A 165 6.55 -9.48 9.50
CA ASN A 165 5.33 -9.27 8.72
C ASN A 165 5.67 -9.31 7.24
N LEU A 166 5.29 -10.40 6.59
CA LEU A 166 5.40 -10.56 5.13
C LEU A 166 4.12 -10.08 4.47
N LEU A 167 4.24 -9.65 3.21
CA LEU A 167 3.06 -9.43 2.36
C LEU A 167 2.26 -10.73 2.24
N LYS A 168 0.93 -10.60 2.19
CA LYS A 168 0.03 -11.74 1.99
C LYS A 168 0.35 -12.42 0.66
N PRO A 169 0.78 -13.69 0.65
CA PRO A 169 1.19 -14.39 -0.57
C PRO A 169 0.10 -14.40 -1.64
N GLU A 170 -1.17 -14.57 -1.25
CA GLU A 170 -2.30 -14.56 -2.16
C GLU A 170 -2.47 -13.23 -2.91
N LEU A 171 -2.17 -12.10 -2.26
CA LEU A 171 -2.23 -10.77 -2.88
C LEU A 171 -1.03 -10.53 -3.80
N VAL A 172 0.16 -10.99 -3.41
CA VAL A 172 1.35 -10.93 -4.27
C VAL A 172 1.14 -11.76 -5.54
N GLU A 173 0.56 -12.95 -5.42
CA GLU A 173 0.24 -13.79 -6.57
C GLU A 173 -0.89 -13.20 -7.42
N LEU A 174 -1.88 -12.56 -6.80
CA LEU A 174 -2.91 -11.82 -7.55
C LEU A 174 -2.29 -10.69 -8.36
N LEU A 175 -1.44 -9.88 -7.73
CA LEU A 175 -0.72 -8.78 -8.38
C LEU A 175 0.02 -9.25 -9.64
N LYS A 176 0.76 -10.36 -9.56
CA LYS A 176 1.48 -10.92 -10.71
C LYS A 176 0.58 -11.36 -11.87
N ARG A 177 -0.67 -11.72 -11.59
CA ARG A 177 -1.64 -12.15 -12.61
C ARG A 177 -2.38 -10.97 -13.25
N VAL A 178 -2.62 -9.91 -12.49
CA VAL A 178 -3.41 -8.75 -12.95
C VAL A 178 -2.54 -7.60 -13.47
N SER A 179 -1.28 -7.52 -13.03
CA SER A 179 -0.32 -6.56 -13.56
C SER A 179 0.22 -7.07 -14.89
N ILE A 180 -0.09 -6.37 -15.98
CA ILE A 180 0.40 -6.63 -17.35
C ILE A 180 1.67 -5.84 -17.61
#